data_AF-A0A2P5L9N3-F1
#
_entry.id   AF-A0A2P5L9N3-F1
#
_cell.length_a   1.000
_cell.length_b   1.000
_cell.length_c   1.000
_cell.angle_alpha   90.00
_cell.angle_beta   90.00
_cell.angle_gamma   90.00
#
_symmetry.space_group_name_H-M   'P 1'
#
loop_
_entity.id
_entity.type
_entity.pdbx_description
1 polymer ?
#
loop_
_entity_poly.entity_id
_entity_poly.type
_entity_poly.pdbx_seq_one_letter_code
_entity_poly.pdbx_strand_id
1 'polypeptide(L)' 'MNKEPCVPEYLAATAFGQVLICKKCERVHLQLQNLSLHFSVESFIGITNTLNEATGKIMAHSKKTMRKPLAIVK' A
#
# COMPACT_ATOMS: atom_id res chain seq x y z
N MET A 1 -21.35 11.18 26.90
CA MET A 1 -20.34 11.19 25.81
C MET A 1 -21.04 10.90 24.50
N ASN A 2 -21.38 11.93 23.72
CA ASN A 2 -21.86 11.76 22.33
C ASN A 2 -20.65 11.43 21.46
N LYS A 3 -20.31 10.15 21.32
CA LYS A 3 -19.38 9.71 20.27
C LYS A 3 -20.20 9.63 18.99
N GLU A 4 -20.15 10.67 18.17
CA GLU A 4 -20.60 10.54 16.79
C GLU A 4 -19.93 9.30 16.16
N PRO A 5 -20.66 8.49 15.37
CA PRO A 5 -20.08 7.32 14.75
C PRO A 5 -18.93 7.75 13.85
N CYS A 6 -17.75 7.16 14.05
CA CYS A 6 -16.65 7.28 13.11
C CYS A 6 -17.05 6.55 11.83
N VAL A 7 -17.34 7.31 10.78
CA VAL A 7 -17.69 6.79 9.46
C VAL A 7 -16.41 6.74 8.63
N PRO A 8 -15.90 5.54 8.29
CA PRO A 8 -14.75 5.41 7.40
C PRO A 8 -15.14 5.81 5.98
N GLU A 9 -14.37 6.70 5.38
CA GLU A 9 -14.46 7.08 3.98
C GLU A 9 -13.48 6.22 3.17
N TYR A 10 -13.93 5.72 2.04
CA TYR A 10 -13.12 4.88 1.17
C TYR A 10 -12.05 5.70 0.43
N LEU A 11 -10.82 5.20 0.38
CA LEU A 11 -9.73 5.82 -0.39
C LEU A 11 -9.31 4.99 -1.60
N ALA A 12 -9.11 3.68 -1.45
CA ALA A 12 -8.64 2.82 -2.53
C ALA A 12 -8.95 1.34 -2.26
N ALA A 13 -9.05 0.52 -3.31
CA ALA A 13 -9.08 -0.94 -3.23
C ALA A 13 -8.49 -1.58 -4.48
N THR A 14 -7.90 -2.74 -4.26
CA THR A 14 -7.33 -3.62 -5.27
C THR A 14 -7.70 -5.06 -4.92
N ALA A 15 -7.30 -6.02 -5.75
CA ALA A 15 -7.43 -7.44 -5.43
C ALA A 15 -6.67 -7.86 -4.15
N PHE A 16 -5.73 -7.04 -3.67
CA PHE A 16 -4.89 -7.34 -2.50
C PHE A 16 -5.38 -6.71 -1.20
N GLY A 17 -6.35 -5.79 -1.26
CA GLY A 17 -6.88 -5.12 -0.09
C GLY A 17 -7.46 -3.74 -0.39
N GLN A 18 -7.94 -3.08 0.66
CA GLN A 18 -8.56 -1.76 0.62
C GLN A 18 -8.07 -0.83 1.74
N VAL A 19 -8.14 0.48 1.48
CA VAL A 19 -7.75 1.54 2.40
C VAL A 19 -8.94 2.46 2.62
N LEU A 20 -9.27 2.72 3.88
CA LEU A 20 -10.27 3.68 4.31
C LEU A 20 -9.65 4.69 5.27
N ILE A 21 -10.27 5.86 5.43
CA ILE A 21 -9.86 6.89 6.38
C ILE A 21 -11.05 7.37 7.19
N CYS A 22 -10.87 7.53 8.50
CA CYS A 22 -11.83 8.25 9.33
C CYS A 22 -11.27 9.65 9.58
N LYS A 23 -11.76 10.66 8.83
CA LYS A 23 -11.28 12.05 8.95
C LYS A 23 -11.47 12.63 10.36
N LYS A 24 -12.54 12.23 11.05
CA LYS A 24 -12.80 12.67 12.45
C LYS A 24 -11.80 12.10 13.46
N CYS A 25 -11.28 10.92 13.21
CA CYS A 25 -10.35 10.24 14.12
C CYS A 25 -8.90 10.34 13.65
N GLU A 26 -8.66 10.93 12.47
CA GLU A 26 -7.36 10.99 11.79
C GLU A 26 -6.66 9.63 11.72
N ARG A 27 -7.46 8.58 11.47
CA ARG A 27 -6.98 7.20 11.35
C ARG A 27 -7.20 6.65 9.96
N VAL A 28 -6.19 5.93 9.48
CA VAL A 28 -6.24 5.14 8.25
C VAL A 28 -6.44 3.67 8.61
N HIS A 29 -7.36 3.02 7.91
CA HIS A 29 -7.72 1.63 8.06
C HIS A 29 -7.27 0.90 6.80
N LEU A 30 -6.24 0.06 6.91
CA LEU A 30 -5.78 -0.81 5.84
C LEU A 30 -6.34 -2.21 6.09
N GLN A 31 -7.18 -2.68 5.18
CA GLN A 31 -7.74 -4.01 5.20
C GLN A 31 -7.12 -4.86 4.09
N LEU A 32 -6.30 -5.82 4.50
CA LEU A 32 -5.79 -6.90 3.67
C LEU A 32 -6.61 -8.14 3.99
N GLN A 33 -6.70 -9.10 3.06
CA GLN A 33 -7.56 -10.31 3.14
C GLN A 33 -7.98 -10.74 4.54
N ASN A 34 -7.02 -11.12 5.40
CA ASN A 34 -7.27 -11.59 6.78
C ASN A 34 -6.66 -10.67 7.85
N LEU A 35 -6.31 -9.43 7.51
CA LEU A 35 -5.59 -8.49 8.37
C LEU A 35 -6.19 -7.09 8.27
N SER A 36 -6.60 -6.53 9.42
CA SER A 36 -7.00 -5.13 9.53
C SER A 36 -5.97 -4.39 10.36
N LEU A 37 -5.33 -3.40 9.75
CA LEU A 37 -4.32 -2.55 10.38
C LEU A 37 -4.83 -1.12 10.48
N HIS A 38 -4.55 -0.48 11.61
CA HIS A 38 -4.97 0.88 11.88
C HIS A 38 -3.76 1.75 12.17
N PHE A 39 -3.67 2.88 11.49
CA PHE A 39 -2.54 3.80 11.58
C PHE A 39 -3.03 5.23 11.82
N SER A 40 -2.19 6.08 12.40
CA SER A 40 -2.33 7.52 12.19
C SER A 40 -2.04 7.86 10.72
N VAL A 41 -2.53 9.00 10.26
CA VAL A 41 -2.24 9.48 8.89
C VAL A 41 -0.73 9.58 8.64
N GLU A 42 0.01 10.18 9.57
CA GLU A 42 1.46 10.36 9.45
C GLU A 42 2.21 9.03 9.33
N SER A 43 1.93 8.07 10.22
CA SER A 43 2.59 6.75 10.17
C SER A 43 2.24 5.99 8.89
N PHE A 44 1.00 6.09 8.42
CA PHE A 44 0.59 5.47 7.15
C PHE A 44 1.37 6.05 5.96
N ILE A 45 1.54 7.37 5.90
CA ILE A 45 2.33 8.04 4.85
C ILE A 45 3.79 7.56 4.89
N GLY A 46 4.42 7.51 6.06
CA GLY A 46 5.80 7.03 6.21
C GLY A 46 5.98 5.58 5.72
N ILE A 47 5.09 4.68 6.14
CA ILE A 47 5.11 3.27 5.73
C ILE A 47 4.92 3.14 4.22
N THR A 48 3.91 3.81 3.65
CA THR A 48 3.63 3.71 2.20
C THR A 48 4.76 4.27 1.35
N ASN A 49 5.43 5.34 1.76
CA ASN A 49 6.64 5.84 1.09
C ASN A 49 7.76 4.78 1.07
N THR A 50 7.98 4.12 2.21
CA THR A 50 9.00 3.05 2.34
C THR A 50 8.66 1.86 1.43
N LEU A 51 7.39 1.44 1.41
CA LEU A 51 6.91 0.36 0.56
C LEU A 51 7.00 0.73 -0.93
N ASN A 52 6.70 1.96 -1.30
CA ASN A 52 6.78 2.43 -2.67
C ASN A 52 8.25 2.45 -3.16
N GLU A 53 9.18 2.91 -2.32
CA GLU A 53 10.61 2.85 -2.63
C GLU A 53 11.08 1.40 -2.84
N ALA A 54 10.71 0.49 -1.92
CA ALA A 54 11.03 -0.93 -2.04
C ALA A 54 10.44 -1.54 -3.32
N THR A 55 9.17 -1.24 -3.62
CA THR A 55 8.49 -1.71 -4.83
C THR A 55 9.19 -1.21 -6.09
N GLY A 56 9.61 0.06 -6.13
CA GLY A 56 10.41 0.62 -7.21
C GLY A 56 11.71 -0.16 -7.45
N LYS A 57 12.45 -0.49 -6.38
CA LYS A 57 13.67 -1.30 -6.48
C LYS A 57 13.37 -2.73 -6.97
N ILE A 58 12.34 -3.38 -6.45
CA ILE A 58 11.92 -4.73 -6.87
C ILE A 58 11.56 -4.73 -8.36
N MET A 59 10.79 -3.75 -8.84
CA MET A 59 10.42 -3.63 -10.26
C MET A 59 11.64 -3.38 -11.16
N ALA A 60 12.61 -2.59 -10.69
CA ALA A 60 13.85 -2.38 -11.43
C ALA A 60 14.69 -3.66 -11.53
N HIS A 61 14.73 -4.47 -10.47
CA HIS A 61 15.39 -5.78 -10.48
C HIS A 61 14.68 -6.78 -11.39
N SER A 62 13.35 -6.90 -11.32
CA SER A 62 12.59 -7.84 -12.15
C SER A 62 12.71 -7.54 -13.65
N LYS A 63 12.73 -6.27 -14.04
CA LYS A 63 12.95 -5.84 -15.44
C LYS A 63 14.36 -6.15 -15.95
N LYS A 64 15.38 -6.17 -15.07
CA LYS A 64 16.76 -6.53 -15.46
C LYS A 64 16.90 -8.03 -15.75
N THR A 65 16.17 -8.89 -15.05
CA THR A 65 16.23 -10.35 -15.25
C THR A 65 15.67 -10.81 -16.60
N MET A 66 14.78 -10.03 -17.22
CA MET A 66 14.23 -10.32 -18.56
C MET A 66 15.18 -10.00 -19.72
N ARG A 67 16.28 -9.26 -19.49
CA ARG A 67 17.27 -8.92 -20.52
C ARG A 67 18.47 -9.87 -20.47
N LYS A 68 18.27 -11.16 -20.70
CA LYS A 68 19.35 -11.98 -21.27
C LYS A 68 19.23 -11.88 -22.79
N PRO A 69 20.16 -11.22 -23.51
CA PRO A 69 20.20 -11.36 -24.95
C PRO A 69 20.50 -12.82 -25.26
N LEU A 70 19.66 -13.43 -26.10
CA LEU A 70 20.02 -14.65 -26.82
C LEU A 70 21.30 -14.34 -27.60
N ALA A 71 22.44 -14.75 -27.05
CA ALA A 71 23.67 -14.79 -27.82
C ALA A 71 23.48 -15.85 -28.89
N ILE A 72 23.21 -15.40 -30.12
CA ILE A 72 23.28 -16.21 -31.33
C ILE A 72 24.72 -16.70 -31.41
N VAL A 73 24.92 -17.98 -31.15
CA VAL A 73 26.19 -18.68 -31.43
C VAL A 73 26.25 -18.83 -32.94
N LYS A 74 27.26 -18.21 -33.56
CA LYS A 74 27.66 -18.43 -34.96
C LYS A 74 28.79 -19.43 -35.02
#